data_AF-A0A959NN35-F1
#
_entry.id   AF-A0A959NN35-F1
#
_cell.length_a   1.000
_cell.length_b   1.000
_cell.length_c   1.000
_cell.angle_alpha   90.00
_cell.angle_beta   90.00
_cell.angle_gamma   90.00
#
_symmetry.space_group_name_H-M   'P 1'
#
loop_
_entity.id
_entity.type
_entity.pdbx_description
1 polymer ?
#
loop_
_entity_poly.entity_id
_entity_poly.type
_entity_poly.pdbx_seq_one_letter_code
_entity_poly.pdbx_strand_id
1 'polypeptide(L)'
;FFIEFTQEKTGKQLLLPLHSKIIKILNKRDWSFPRKMSSVKYNLHIKKVCEYVGIDELVKGALAVKETQSEQIKGRKKNNRRKVVDYYPKYKLVSSHIGRRTFASLNFGKIPTPLLMVATGHSTPQMLMKYIGKIDEQQSLTLAEYL
;
A
#
# COMPACT_ATOMS: atom_id res chain seq x y z
N PHE A 1 -8.25 22.07 3.26
CA PHE A 1 -6.79 21.95 3.14
C PHE A 1 -6.45 20.96 2.05
N PHE A 2 -5.51 21.31 1.17
CA PHE A 2 -5.07 20.48 0.05
C PHE A 2 -3.57 20.25 0.13
N ILE A 3 -3.10 19.17 -0.48
CA ILE A 3 -1.68 18.92 -0.73
C ILE A 3 -1.44 18.86 -2.23
N GLU A 4 -0.44 19.59 -2.68
CA GLU A 4 0.00 19.62 -4.06
C GLU A 4 1.37 18.94 -4.19
N PHE A 5 1.52 18.03 -5.16
CA PHE A 5 2.80 17.38 -5.43
C PHE A 5 2.85 16.81 -6.85
N THR A 6 4.08 16.63 -7.35
CA THR A 6 4.34 15.97 -8.63
C THR A 6 4.76 14.52 -8.39
N GLN A 7 4.12 13.57 -9.08
CA GLN A 7 4.50 12.16 -8.98
C GLN A 7 5.85 11.89 -9.65
N GLU A 8 6.80 11.32 -8.91
CA GLU A 8 8.15 11.01 -9.41
C GLU A 8 8.16 10.13 -10.67
N LYS A 9 7.29 9.10 -10.74
CA LYS A 9 7.30 8.14 -11.87
C LYS A 9 6.62 8.66 -13.13
N THR A 10 5.57 9.46 -12.99
CA THR A 10 4.68 9.82 -14.10
C THR A 10 4.74 11.29 -14.47
N GLY A 11 5.40 12.13 -13.65
CA GLY A 11 5.46 13.58 -13.83
C GLY A 11 4.13 14.29 -13.65
N LYS A 12 3.05 13.58 -13.29
CA LYS A 12 1.72 14.17 -13.11
C LYS A 12 1.68 15.01 -11.85
N GLN A 13 1.27 16.27 -11.99
CA GLN A 13 0.91 17.14 -10.88
C GLN A 13 -0.45 16.72 -10.31
N LEU A 14 -0.53 16.61 -8.99
CA LEU A 14 -1.75 16.23 -8.27
C LEU A 14 -2.04 17.25 -7.17
N LEU A 15 -3.32 17.60 -7.04
CA LEU A 15 -3.87 18.37 -5.95
C LEU A 15 -4.92 17.52 -5.24
N LEU A 16 -4.65 17.10 -3.99
CA LEU A 16 -5.53 16.20 -3.24
C LEU A 16 -6.05 16.85 -1.96
N PRO A 17 -7.32 16.67 -1.61
CA PRO A 17 -7.85 17.11 -0.32
C PRO A 17 -7.25 16.27 0.81
N LEU A 18 -6.95 16.92 1.94
CA LEU A 18 -6.48 16.25 3.14
C LEU A 18 -7.65 15.80 4.01
N HIS A 19 -7.64 14.52 4.41
CA HIS A 19 -8.61 13.98 5.35
C HIS A 19 -8.49 14.65 6.73
N SER A 20 -9.60 14.81 7.45
CA SER A 20 -9.66 15.47 8.78
C SER A 20 -8.65 14.88 9.78
N LYS A 21 -8.46 13.55 9.78
CA LYS A 21 -7.43 12.87 10.57
C LYS A 21 -6.01 13.36 10.28
N ILE A 22 -5.67 13.63 9.01
CA ILE A 22 -4.35 14.15 8.61
C ILE A 22 -4.19 15.59 9.09
N ILE A 23 -5.23 16.42 8.93
CA ILE A 23 -5.23 17.81 9.41
C ILE A 23 -4.98 17.85 10.93
N LYS A 24 -5.64 16.98 11.70
CA LYS A 24 -5.39 16.86 13.15
C LYS A 24 -3.94 16.49 13.48
N ILE A 25 -3.31 15.62 12.70
CA ILE A 25 -1.89 15.24 12.89
C ILE A 25 -0.96 16.40 12.54
N LEU A 26 -1.22 17.12 11.45
CA LEU A 26 -0.41 18.27 11.03
C LEU A 26 -0.53 19.43 12.02
N ASN A 27 -1.72 19.71 12.55
CA ASN A 27 -1.92 20.73 13.58
C ASN A 27 -1.10 20.44 14.85
N LYS A 28 -0.98 19.16 15.26
CA LYS A 28 -0.13 18.75 16.39
C LYS A 28 1.38 18.89 16.13
N ARG A 29 1.77 19.16 14.89
CA ARG A 29 3.15 19.23 14.43
C ARG A 29 3.48 20.59 13.82
N ASP A 30 2.69 21.62 14.11
CA ASP A 30 2.86 22.96 13.55
C ASP A 30 2.99 22.96 12.02
N TRP A 31 2.14 22.15 11.37
CA TRP A 31 2.13 21.94 9.92
C TRP A 31 3.43 21.38 9.32
N SER A 32 4.32 20.84 10.15
CA SER A 32 5.57 20.21 9.71
C SER A 32 5.38 18.72 9.36
N PHE A 33 5.84 18.35 8.17
CA PHE A 33 5.93 16.96 7.77
C PHE A 33 7.01 16.22 8.59
N PRO A 34 6.86 14.89 8.78
CA PRO A 34 7.94 14.08 9.33
C PRO A 34 9.23 14.20 8.51
N ARG A 35 10.38 13.96 9.15
CA ARG A 35 11.67 13.95 8.44
C ARG A 35 11.63 12.95 7.29
N LYS A 36 12.15 13.35 6.13
CA LYS A 36 12.23 12.47 4.96
C LYS A 36 13.01 11.21 5.32
N MET A 37 12.52 10.08 4.83
CA MET A 37 13.13 8.78 5.07
C MET A 37 13.13 7.93 3.81
N SER A 38 14.09 7.01 3.69
CA SER A 38 14.12 6.08 2.57
C SER A 38 12.96 5.09 2.63
N SER A 39 12.52 4.62 1.46
CA SER A 39 11.47 3.60 1.34
C SER A 39 11.81 2.32 2.12
N VAL A 40 13.10 1.97 2.20
CA VAL A 40 13.59 0.82 2.98
C VAL A 40 13.36 1.04 4.48
N LYS A 41 13.73 2.21 5.01
CA LYS A 41 13.49 2.54 6.43
C LYS A 41 12.00 2.62 6.75
N TYR A 42 11.20 3.22 5.85
CA TYR A 42 9.75 3.31 6.01
C TYR A 42 9.14 1.91 6.14
N ASN A 43 9.50 1.01 5.22
CA ASN A 43 9.02 -0.36 5.24
C ASN A 43 9.44 -1.11 6.52
N LEU A 44 10.63 -0.86 7.05
CA LEU A 44 11.03 -1.45 8.33
C LEU A 44 10.17 -0.94 9.50
N HIS A 45 9.89 0.36 9.55
CA HIS A 45 9.10 0.94 10.64
C HIS A 45 7.64 0.54 10.58
N ILE A 46 7.00 0.57 9.41
CA ILE A 46 5.58 0.20 9.30
C ILE A 46 5.34 -1.28 9.67
N LYS A 47 6.29 -2.17 9.35
CA LYS A 47 6.21 -3.58 9.78
C LYS A 47 6.24 -3.71 11.30
N LYS A 48 7.11 -2.98 11.99
CA LYS A 48 7.15 -2.94 13.47
C LYS A 48 5.87 -2.36 14.06
N VAL A 49 5.33 -1.29 13.47
CA VAL A 49 4.05 -0.73 13.92
C VAL A 49 2.94 -1.78 13.79
N CYS A 50 2.86 -2.48 12.66
CA CYS A 50 1.88 -3.56 12.44
C CYS A 50 2.07 -4.73 13.41
N GLU A 51 3.32 -5.09 13.73
CA GLU A 51 3.65 -6.10 14.73
C GLU A 51 3.17 -5.68 16.13
N TYR A 52 3.43 -4.45 16.56
CA TYR A 52 3.01 -3.95 17.88
C TYR A 52 1.50 -3.87 18.08
N VAL A 53 0.74 -3.70 16.99
CA VAL A 53 -0.73 -3.67 17.06
C VAL A 53 -1.37 -5.03 16.76
N GLY A 54 -0.57 -6.11 16.72
CA GLY A 54 -1.08 -7.49 16.60
C GLY A 54 -1.55 -7.89 15.20
N ILE A 55 -0.97 -7.33 14.13
CA ILE A 55 -1.26 -7.76 12.74
C ILE A 55 -0.32 -8.94 12.40
N ASP A 56 -0.48 -10.06 13.07
CA ASP A 56 0.45 -11.20 13.05
C ASP A 56 -0.14 -12.50 12.47
N GLU A 57 -1.41 -12.49 12.08
CA GLU A 57 -2.09 -13.56 11.34
C GLU A 57 -1.19 -14.18 10.26
N LEU A 58 -1.04 -15.50 10.27
CA LEU A 58 -0.26 -16.21 9.26
C LEU A 58 -1.02 -16.21 7.93
N VAL A 59 -0.45 -15.55 6.93
CA VAL A 59 -1.03 -15.47 5.60
C VAL A 59 -0.02 -15.92 4.55
N LYS A 60 -0.52 -16.55 3.48
CA LYS A 60 0.30 -16.98 2.35
C LYS A 60 0.81 -15.74 1.60
N GLY A 61 2.12 -15.62 1.47
CA GLY A 61 2.76 -14.48 0.81
C GLY A 61 4.14 -14.82 0.27
N ALA A 62 4.75 -13.85 -0.41
CA ALA A 62 6.09 -14.01 -0.98
C ALA A 62 7.06 -12.98 -0.39
N LEU A 63 8.15 -13.43 0.22
CA LEU A 63 9.23 -12.57 0.72
C LEU A 63 10.53 -12.80 -0.04
N ALA A 64 11.25 -11.71 -0.27
CA ALA A 64 12.59 -11.75 -0.84
C ALA A 64 13.59 -12.09 0.27
N VAL A 65 13.94 -13.37 0.40
CA VAL A 65 14.92 -13.85 1.38
C VAL A 65 16.33 -13.88 0.79
N LYS A 66 17.33 -13.65 1.63
CA LYS A 66 18.73 -13.85 1.27
C LYS A 66 19.03 -15.35 1.32
N GLU A 67 19.76 -15.83 0.32
CA GLU A 67 20.08 -17.23 0.03
C GLU A 67 20.71 -18.00 1.23
N THR A 68 21.23 -17.31 2.23
CA THR A 68 21.83 -17.91 3.44
C THR A 68 20.85 -18.63 4.37
N GLN A 69 19.53 -18.50 4.19
CA GLN A 69 18.53 -19.25 4.97
C GLN A 69 17.92 -20.44 4.23
N SER A 70 18.22 -20.60 2.94
CA SER A 70 17.90 -21.81 2.19
C SER A 70 19.10 -22.74 2.30
N GLU A 71 19.06 -23.70 3.20
CA GLU A 71 20.09 -24.74 3.42
C GLU A 71 20.38 -25.64 2.21
N GLN A 72 19.73 -25.38 1.07
CA GLN A 72 20.00 -26.07 -0.17
C GLN A 72 20.33 -25.05 -1.25
N ILE A 73 21.61 -25.06 -1.66
CA ILE A 73 22.14 -24.95 -3.03
C ILE A 73 23.50 -24.24 -2.95
N LYS A 74 24.57 -25.04 -2.90
CA LYS A 74 25.95 -24.58 -3.12
C LYS A 74 26.08 -24.17 -4.59
N GLY A 75 26.40 -22.90 -4.81
CA GLY A 75 26.91 -22.40 -6.09
C GLY A 75 25.93 -21.56 -6.90
N ARG A 76 25.78 -20.26 -6.56
CA ARG A 76 25.50 -19.17 -7.51
C ARG A 76 25.64 -17.80 -6.84
N LYS A 77 25.76 -16.77 -7.68
CA LYS A 77 26.38 -15.45 -7.44
C LYS A 77 25.73 -14.60 -6.33
N LYS A 78 26.59 -13.78 -5.72
CA LYS A 78 26.51 -12.84 -4.57
C LYS A 78 25.28 -11.90 -4.44
N ASN A 79 24.23 -11.96 -5.27
CA ASN A 79 23.11 -11.00 -5.26
C ASN A 79 21.71 -11.59 -5.53
N ASN A 80 21.45 -12.87 -5.24
CA ASN A 80 20.15 -13.48 -5.52
C ASN A 80 19.20 -13.40 -4.32
N ARG A 81 18.41 -12.33 -4.25
CA ARG A 81 17.18 -12.32 -3.44
C ARG A 81 16.10 -13.13 -4.15
N ARG A 82 15.87 -14.37 -3.73
CA ARG A 82 14.77 -15.19 -4.26
C ARG A 82 13.48 -14.86 -3.52
N LYS A 83 12.38 -14.73 -4.26
CA LYS A 83 11.03 -14.69 -3.68
C LYS A 83 10.66 -16.12 -3.27
N VAL A 84 10.53 -16.34 -1.97
CA VAL A 84 10.02 -17.60 -1.41
C VAL A 84 8.56 -17.39 -1.02
N VAL A 85 7.70 -18.29 -1.49
CA VAL A 85 6.28 -18.30 -1.17
C VAL A 85 6.07 -19.22 0.02
N ASP A 86 5.54 -18.68 1.11
CA ASP A 86 5.29 -19.42 2.34
C ASP A 86 4.22 -18.69 3.18
N TYR A 87 3.87 -19.23 4.34
CA TYR A 87 3.08 -18.54 5.35
C TYR A 87 3.98 -17.64 6.20
N TYR A 88 3.63 -16.37 6.25
CA TYR A 88 4.33 -15.38 7.06
C TYR A 88 3.33 -14.61 7.92
N PRO A 89 3.72 -14.17 9.13
CA PRO A 89 2.95 -13.18 9.86
C PRO A 89 2.67 -11.97 8.98
N LYS A 90 1.42 -11.54 8.92
CA LYS A 90 0.93 -10.52 7.99
C LYS A 90 1.74 -9.23 8.02
N TYR A 91 2.18 -8.80 9.21
CA TYR A 91 3.06 -7.64 9.36
C TYR A 91 4.35 -7.77 8.53
N LYS A 92 4.92 -8.97 8.35
CA LYS A 92 6.15 -9.15 7.56
C LYS A 92 5.94 -8.86 6.08
N LEU A 93 4.71 -8.98 5.59
CA LEU A 93 4.32 -8.71 4.20
C LEU A 93 3.94 -7.25 3.96
N VAL A 94 3.80 -6.44 5.02
CA VAL A 94 3.42 -5.02 4.91
C VAL A 94 4.51 -4.20 4.22
N SER A 95 4.09 -3.29 3.34
CA SER A 95 4.94 -2.33 2.66
C SER A 95 4.16 -1.04 2.38
N SER A 96 4.87 0.04 2.02
CA SER A 96 4.24 1.32 1.63
C SER A 96 3.20 1.18 0.53
N HIS A 97 3.38 0.23 -0.41
CA HIS A 97 2.44 0.00 -1.51
C HIS A 97 1.05 -0.46 -1.03
N ILE A 98 1.01 -1.20 0.09
CA ILE A 98 -0.26 -1.70 0.66
C ILE A 98 -1.15 -0.54 1.08
N GLY A 99 -0.61 0.56 1.60
CA GLY A 99 -1.43 1.71 2.00
C GLY A 99 -2.28 2.26 0.85
N ARG A 100 -1.70 2.38 -0.36
CA ARG A 100 -2.45 2.82 -1.56
C ARG A 100 -3.47 1.77 -2.01
N ARG A 101 -3.13 0.48 -1.94
CA ARG A 101 -4.06 -0.62 -2.25
C ARG A 101 -5.26 -0.63 -1.31
N THR A 102 -5.02 -0.59 -0.01
CA THR A 102 -6.08 -0.53 1.01
C THR A 102 -6.96 0.70 0.84
N PHE A 103 -6.39 1.87 0.55
CA PHE A 103 -7.19 3.06 0.25
C PHE A 103 -8.10 2.85 -0.96
N ALA A 104 -7.57 2.30 -2.06
CA ALA A 104 -8.34 2.05 -3.27
C ALA A 104 -9.46 1.03 -3.03
N SER A 105 -9.17 -0.11 -2.38
CA SER A 105 -10.13 -1.18 -2.17
C SER A 105 -11.23 -0.81 -1.17
N LEU A 106 -10.94 -0.03 -0.12
CA LEU A 106 -11.94 0.37 0.88
C LEU A 106 -12.92 1.44 0.39
N ASN A 107 -12.49 2.25 -0.58
CA ASN A 107 -13.28 3.37 -1.11
C ASN A 107 -13.91 3.06 -2.47
N PHE A 108 -13.57 1.93 -3.08
CA PHE A 108 -14.27 1.47 -4.28
C PHE A 108 -15.75 1.22 -3.96
N GLY A 109 -16.64 1.68 -4.83
CA GLY A 109 -18.08 1.67 -4.58
C GLY A 109 -18.61 2.87 -3.79
N LYS A 110 -17.82 3.39 -2.84
CA LYS A 110 -18.20 4.54 -2.00
C LYS A 110 -17.86 5.88 -2.63
N ILE A 111 -16.70 5.94 -3.30
CA ILE A 111 -16.23 7.12 -4.03
C ILE A 111 -16.42 6.84 -5.52
N PRO A 112 -16.98 7.78 -6.31
CA PRO A 112 -17.04 7.65 -7.75
C PRO A 112 -15.69 7.26 -8.35
N THR A 113 -15.67 6.21 -9.16
CA THR A 113 -14.46 5.65 -9.77
C THR A 113 -13.54 6.71 -10.41
N PRO A 114 -14.05 7.73 -11.13
CA PRO A 114 -13.20 8.79 -11.68
C PRO A 114 -12.42 9.56 -10.60
N LEU A 115 -13.07 9.88 -9.48
CA LEU A 115 -12.44 10.61 -8.37
C LEU A 115 -11.42 9.72 -7.64
N LEU A 116 -11.73 8.43 -7.47
CA LEU A 116 -10.81 7.48 -6.88
C LEU A 116 -9.55 7.28 -7.75
N MET A 117 -9.71 7.30 -9.08
CA MET A 117 -8.58 7.27 -10.03
C MET A 117 -7.68 8.50 -9.89
N VAL A 118 -8.26 9.70 -9.76
CA VAL A 118 -7.51 10.93 -9.49
C VAL A 118 -6.72 10.81 -8.19
N ALA A 119 -7.38 10.39 -7.10
CA ALA A 119 -6.76 10.24 -5.78
C ALA A 119 -5.62 9.22 -5.74
N THR A 120 -5.74 8.14 -6.51
CA THR A 120 -4.75 7.05 -6.55
C THR A 120 -3.68 7.22 -7.64
N GLY A 121 -3.89 8.18 -8.56
CA GLY A 121 -2.98 8.47 -9.67
C GLY A 121 -3.04 7.44 -10.81
N HIS A 122 -4.17 6.74 -10.99
CA HIS A 122 -4.35 5.76 -12.05
C HIS A 122 -4.92 6.42 -13.32
N SER A 123 -4.25 6.22 -14.46
CA SER A 123 -4.71 6.81 -15.73
C SER A 123 -5.90 6.05 -16.34
N THR A 124 -6.06 4.76 -16.04
CA THR A 124 -7.11 3.93 -16.61
C THR A 124 -7.85 3.13 -15.54
N PRO A 125 -9.14 2.82 -15.72
CA PRO A 125 -9.89 1.99 -14.78
C PRO A 125 -9.24 0.62 -14.58
N GLN A 126 -8.69 0.02 -15.63
CA GLN A 126 -8.03 -1.29 -15.57
C GLN A 126 -6.83 -1.28 -14.60
N MET A 127 -6.10 -0.16 -14.50
CA MET A 127 -5.03 -0.02 -13.51
C MET A 127 -5.57 0.01 -12.08
N LEU A 128 -6.66 0.73 -11.84
CA LEU A 128 -7.33 0.77 -10.54
C LEU A 128 -7.87 -0.60 -10.14
N MET A 129 -8.46 -1.35 -11.08
CA MET A 129 -9.00 -2.69 -10.83
C MET A 129 -7.93 -3.69 -10.33
N LYS A 130 -6.68 -3.56 -10.80
CA LYS A 130 -5.54 -4.37 -10.31
C LYS A 130 -5.21 -4.10 -8.83
N TYR A 131 -5.63 -2.97 -8.27
CA TYR A 131 -5.44 -2.63 -6.86
C TYR A 131 -6.58 -3.15 -5.97
N ILE A 132 -7.80 -3.19 -6.50
CA ILE A 132 -9.00 -3.62 -5.76
C ILE A 132 -8.99 -5.13 -5.52
N GLY A 133 -8.62 -5.94 -6.51
CA GLY A 133 -8.24 -7.33 -6.29
C GLY A 133 -9.32 -8.24 -5.69
N LYS A 134 -10.57 -8.10 -6.13
CA LYS A 134 -11.65 -9.11 -6.26
C LYS A 134 -12.92 -8.33 -6.63
N ILE A 135 -13.39 -8.54 -7.85
CA ILE A 135 -14.35 -7.65 -8.51
C ILE A 135 -15.80 -8.03 -8.17
N ASP A 136 -16.10 -9.33 -8.16
CA ASP A 136 -17.49 -9.81 -8.09
C ASP A 136 -18.23 -9.43 -6.81
N GLU A 137 -17.63 -9.68 -5.64
CA GLU A 137 -18.33 -9.50 -4.37
C GLU A 137 -18.61 -8.01 -4.09
N GLN A 138 -17.63 -7.14 -4.35
CA GLN A 138 -17.77 -5.71 -4.10
C GLN A 138 -18.67 -5.01 -5.12
N GLN A 139 -18.64 -5.42 -6.40
CA GLN A 139 -19.57 -4.91 -7.40
C GLN A 139 -21.01 -5.33 -7.12
N SER A 140 -21.22 -6.59 -6.68
CA SER A 140 -22.54 -7.09 -6.30
C SER A 140 -23.11 -6.34 -5.10
N LEU A 141 -22.29 -6.08 -4.07
CA LEU A 141 -22.70 -5.27 -2.92
C LEU A 141 -23.07 -3.84 -3.32
N THR A 142 -22.29 -3.19 -4.18
CA THR A 142 -22.64 -1.85 -4.66
C THR A 142 -23.91 -1.85 -5.50
N LEU A 143 -24.11 -2.85 -6.37
CA LEU A 143 -25.33 -2.96 -7.17
C LEU A 143 -26.57 -3.12 -6.27
N ALA A 144 -26.45 -3.88 -5.18
CA ALA A 144 -27.53 -4.03 -4.20
C ALA A 144 -27.88 -2.73 -3.45
N GLU A 145 -27.00 -1.73 -3.39
CA GLU A 145 -27.33 -0.40 -2.83
C GLU A 145 -28.13 0.47 -3.82
N TYR A 146 -28.07 0.16 -5.12
CA TYR A 146 -28.77 0.89 -6.18
C TYR A 146 -30.10 0.24 -6.60
N LEU A 147 -30.32 -1.02 -6.25
CA LEU A 147 -31.56 -1.78 -6.48
C LEU A 147 -32.42 -1.78 -5.22
#